data_AF-A0A353ZUI4-F1
#
_entry.id   AF-A0A353ZUI4-F1
#
_cell.length_a   1.000
_cell.length_b   1.000
_cell.length_c   1.000
_cell.angle_alpha   90.00
_cell.angle_beta   90.00
_cell.angle_gamma   90.00
#
_symmetry.space_group_name_H-M   'P 1'
#
loop_
_entity.id
_entity.type
_entity.pdbx_description
1 polymer ?
#
loop_
_entity_poly.entity_id
_entity_poly.type
_entity_poly.pdbx_seq_one_letter_code
_entity_poly.pdbx_strand_id
1 'polypeptide(L)'
;LDVLLPLLLEPETELGRRFQQTSGMVMAKGVEDTAFYRFTRLGTLTEVGADPIHFSLSPQEFHRRMAERQASLPLSMTTLTTHDTKRSEDTRARISVIAELPVEWAAALNTLRGLAPVPDGPFETLLWQAVIGAWPASR
;
A
#
# COMPACT_ATOMS: atom_id res chain seq x y z
N LEU A 1 20.20 -17.79 -13.54
CA LEU A 1 18.80 -18.20 -13.30
C LEU A 1 18.56 -19.61 -13.83
N ASP A 2 19.12 -19.95 -14.99
CA ASP A 2 18.92 -21.23 -15.68
C ASP A 2 19.20 -22.49 -14.85
N VAL A 3 20.13 -22.42 -13.89
CA VAL A 3 20.43 -23.54 -12.98
C VAL A 3 19.46 -23.63 -11.80
N LEU A 4 19.01 -22.48 -11.27
CA LEU A 4 18.20 -22.43 -10.06
C LEU A 4 16.71 -22.56 -10.35
N LEU A 5 16.22 -21.96 -11.43
CA LEU A 5 14.79 -21.92 -11.73
C LEU A 5 14.16 -23.31 -11.83
N PRO A 6 14.75 -24.30 -12.54
CA PRO A 6 14.20 -25.66 -12.55
C PRO A 6 14.08 -26.24 -11.14
N LEU A 7 15.12 -26.07 -10.30
CA LEU A 7 15.16 -26.59 -8.94
C LEU A 7 14.13 -25.92 -8.00
N LEU A 8 13.88 -24.61 -8.18
CA LEU A 8 12.89 -23.88 -7.41
C LEU A 8 11.45 -24.25 -7.80
N LEU A 9 11.25 -24.68 -9.05
CA LEU A 9 9.94 -25.08 -9.59
C LEU A 9 9.57 -26.54 -9.28
N GLU A 10 10.45 -27.32 -8.66
CA GLU A 10 10.17 -28.69 -8.22
C GLU A 10 9.63 -28.69 -6.77
N PRO A 11 8.29 -28.69 -6.55
CA PRO A 11 7.68 -28.49 -5.23
C PRO A 11 7.89 -29.67 -4.27
N GLU A 12 8.32 -30.83 -4.77
CA GLU A 12 8.57 -32.02 -3.93
C GLU A 12 9.96 -32.00 -3.29
N THR A 13 10.89 -31.19 -3.81
CA THR A 13 12.24 -31.06 -3.27
C THR A 13 12.24 -30.22 -2.00
N GLU A 14 13.24 -30.42 -1.12
CA GLU A 14 13.43 -29.57 0.05
C GLU A 14 13.63 -28.10 -0.35
N LEU A 15 14.41 -27.85 -1.41
CA LEU A 15 14.68 -26.50 -1.90
C LEU A 15 13.40 -25.82 -2.40
N GLY A 16 12.62 -26.48 -3.26
CA GLY A 16 11.35 -25.93 -3.78
C GLY A 16 10.37 -25.59 -2.66
N ARG A 17 10.20 -26.49 -1.67
CA ARG A 17 9.34 -26.24 -0.49
C ARG A 17 9.83 -25.07 0.35
N ARG A 18 11.12 -25.05 0.70
CA ARG A 18 11.70 -23.97 1.53
C ARG A 18 11.65 -22.63 0.83
N PHE A 19 11.82 -22.60 -0.49
CA PHE A 19 11.67 -21.38 -1.26
C PHE A 19 10.24 -20.84 -1.17
N GLN A 20 9.22 -21.68 -1.39
CA GLN A 20 7.81 -21.27 -1.28
C GLN A 20 7.44 -20.83 0.16
N GLN A 21 8.01 -21.47 1.18
CA GLN A 21 7.86 -21.05 2.58
C GLN A 21 8.53 -19.71 2.89
N THR A 22 9.53 -19.30 2.11
CA THR A 22 10.37 -18.13 2.39
C THR A 22 10.02 -16.91 1.56
N SER A 23 9.64 -17.10 0.29
CA SER A 23 9.41 -16.01 -0.65
C SER A 23 8.29 -15.06 -0.20
N GLY A 24 7.25 -15.57 0.46
CA GLY A 24 6.21 -14.75 1.08
C GLY A 24 6.75 -13.81 2.17
N MET A 25 7.70 -14.28 2.99
CA MET A 25 8.35 -13.43 4.00
C MET A 25 9.20 -12.33 3.36
N VAL A 26 9.94 -12.66 2.30
CA VAL A 26 10.75 -11.68 1.55
C VAL A 26 9.86 -10.59 0.95
N MET A 27 8.73 -10.97 0.35
CA MET A 27 7.73 -10.03 -0.17
C MET A 27 7.20 -9.15 0.97
N ALA A 28 6.68 -9.73 2.05
CA ALA A 28 6.02 -8.96 3.11
C ALA A 28 7.00 -7.98 3.79
N LYS A 29 8.20 -8.46 4.17
CA LYS A 29 9.18 -7.62 4.85
C LYS A 29 9.84 -6.59 3.92
N GLY A 30 10.13 -6.98 2.68
CA GLY A 30 10.81 -6.14 1.71
C GLY A 30 9.87 -5.11 1.06
N VAL A 31 8.62 -5.46 0.83
CA VAL A 31 7.64 -4.59 0.17
C VAL A 31 6.76 -3.88 1.20
N GLU A 32 5.94 -4.62 1.93
CA GLU A 32 4.90 -4.04 2.79
C GLU A 32 5.49 -3.30 4.00
N ASP A 33 6.56 -3.83 4.57
CA ASP A 33 7.21 -3.25 5.77
C ASP A 33 8.44 -2.39 5.45
N THR A 34 8.82 -2.26 4.18
CA THR A 34 9.99 -1.44 3.79
C THR A 34 9.70 -0.56 2.58
N ALA A 35 9.46 -1.12 1.39
CA ALA A 35 9.29 -0.34 0.17
C ALA A 35 8.08 0.63 0.24
N PHE A 36 6.98 0.21 0.85
CA PHE A 36 5.78 1.03 1.05
C PHE A 36 6.08 2.34 1.81
N TYR A 37 6.98 2.31 2.79
CA TYR A 37 7.37 3.51 3.54
C TYR A 37 8.34 4.41 2.78
N ARG A 38 8.83 3.99 1.62
CA ARG A 38 9.71 4.77 0.74
C ARG A 38 9.00 5.29 -0.51
N PHE A 39 7.82 4.75 -0.82
CA PHE A 39 7.02 5.15 -1.98
C PHE A 39 5.83 6.03 -1.56
N THR A 40 6.14 7.27 -1.18
CA THR A 40 5.25 8.11 -0.35
C THR A 40 4.39 9.11 -1.12
N ARG A 41 4.23 8.91 -2.45
CA ARG A 41 3.46 9.82 -3.32
C ARG A 41 2.02 10.04 -2.86
N LEU A 42 1.37 8.96 -2.40
CA LEU A 42 0.05 8.97 -1.79
C LEU A 42 -0.08 7.71 -0.92
N GLY A 43 -0.16 7.88 0.40
CA GLY A 43 -0.07 6.79 1.39
C GLY A 43 -1.23 5.81 1.36
N THR A 44 -2.28 6.09 0.59
CA THR A 44 -3.41 5.17 0.35
C THR A 44 -3.10 4.11 -0.70
N LEU A 45 -2.05 4.30 -1.51
CA LEU A 45 -1.61 3.35 -2.52
C LEU A 45 -0.70 2.24 -1.95
N THR A 46 -0.16 2.47 -0.76
CA THR A 46 0.78 1.58 -0.06
C THR A 46 0.09 0.94 1.13
N GLU A 47 -0.77 -0.04 0.85
CA GLU A 47 -1.56 -0.78 1.84
C GLU A 47 -1.39 -2.29 1.61
N VAL A 48 -1.63 -3.11 2.64
CA VAL A 48 -1.49 -4.58 2.54
C VAL A 48 -2.30 -5.10 1.35
N GLY A 49 -1.65 -5.87 0.46
CA GLY A 49 -2.25 -6.38 -0.77
C GLY A 49 -2.40 -5.38 -1.93
N ALA A 50 -1.94 -4.14 -1.78
CA ALA A 50 -1.96 -3.15 -2.87
C ALA A 50 -0.71 -3.25 -3.76
N ASP A 51 -0.86 -2.85 -5.02
CA ASP A 51 0.25 -2.49 -5.89
C ASP A 51 0.27 -0.96 -6.05
N PRO A 52 1.26 -0.25 -5.47
CA PRO A 52 1.29 1.19 -5.47
C PRO A 52 1.54 1.79 -6.85
N ILE A 53 1.88 1.00 -7.88
CA ILE A 53 2.03 1.46 -9.27
C ILE A 53 0.65 1.85 -9.83
N HIS A 54 -0.40 1.11 -9.47
CA HIS A 54 -1.77 1.39 -9.89
C HIS A 54 -2.38 2.54 -9.07
N PHE A 55 -2.36 3.75 -9.64
CA PHE A 55 -2.78 4.97 -8.95
C PHE A 55 -4.29 5.06 -8.72
N SER A 56 -5.10 4.66 -9.70
CA SER A 56 -6.57 4.74 -9.61
C SER A 56 -7.24 3.64 -10.43
N LEU A 57 -8.55 3.52 -10.22
CA LEU A 57 -9.41 2.57 -10.92
C LEU A 57 -10.58 3.31 -11.53
N SER A 58 -10.94 2.99 -12.77
CA SER A 58 -12.20 3.49 -13.35
C SER A 58 -13.39 2.74 -12.74
N PRO A 59 -14.60 3.34 -12.72
CA PRO A 59 -15.81 2.63 -12.31
C PRO A 59 -16.08 1.37 -13.14
N GLN A 60 -15.78 1.39 -14.44
CA GLN A 60 -15.97 0.23 -15.31
C GLN A 60 -15.07 -0.94 -14.91
N GLU A 61 -13.80 -0.65 -14.64
CA GLU A 61 -12.84 -1.65 -14.18
C GLU A 61 -13.18 -2.18 -12.79
N PHE A 62 -13.67 -1.31 -11.89
CA PHE A 62 -14.22 -1.74 -10.60
C PHE A 62 -15.35 -2.76 -10.78
N HIS A 63 -16.34 -2.46 -11.61
CA HIS A 63 -17.47 -3.37 -11.86
C HIS A 63 -17.03 -4.69 -12.52
N ARG A 64 -16.05 -4.65 -13.44
CA ARG A 64 -15.46 -5.86 -14.02
C ARG A 64 -14.85 -6.76 -12.94
N ARG A 65 -14.01 -6.21 -12.05
CA ARG A 65 -13.40 -6.97 -10.94
C ARG A 65 -14.43 -7.51 -9.95
N MET A 66 -15.51 -6.78 -9.71
CA MET A 66 -16.63 -7.25 -8.88
C MET A 66 -17.33 -8.46 -9.51
N ALA A 67 -17.60 -8.44 -10.81
CA ALA A 67 -18.20 -9.55 -11.53
C ALA A 67 -17.29 -10.80 -11.54
N GLU A 68 -15.98 -10.61 -11.74
CA GLU A 68 -15.00 -11.70 -11.69
C GLU A 68 -14.95 -12.36 -10.31
N ARG A 69 -14.91 -11.56 -9.24
CA ARG A 69 -14.98 -12.09 -7.87
C ARG A 69 -16.25 -12.88 -7.64
N GLN A 70 -17.40 -12.39 -8.08
CA GLN A 70 -18.68 -13.11 -7.93
C GLN A 70 -18.67 -14.46 -8.65
N ALA A 71 -17.99 -14.55 -9.81
CA ALA A 71 -17.89 -15.78 -10.58
C ALA A 71 -16.91 -16.80 -9.96
N SER A 72 -15.76 -16.35 -9.45
CA SER A 72 -14.69 -17.24 -9.00
C SER A 72 -14.63 -17.48 -7.49
N LEU A 73 -15.02 -16.49 -6.69
CA LEU A 73 -14.86 -16.45 -5.23
C LEU A 73 -16.08 -15.81 -4.53
N PRO A 74 -17.30 -16.31 -4.76
CA PRO A 74 -18.55 -15.65 -4.31
C PRO A 74 -18.68 -15.51 -2.79
N LEU A 75 -17.97 -16.34 -2.01
CA LEU A 75 -18.01 -16.34 -0.54
C LEU A 75 -16.74 -15.77 0.09
N SER A 76 -15.78 -15.28 -0.71
CA SER A 76 -14.55 -14.68 -0.19
C SER A 76 -14.86 -13.36 0.51
N MET A 77 -14.18 -13.12 1.63
CA MET A 77 -14.31 -11.85 2.35
C MET A 77 -13.87 -10.66 1.48
N THR A 78 -14.57 -9.54 1.68
CA THR A 78 -14.08 -8.20 1.31
C THR A 78 -13.84 -7.44 2.61
N THR A 79 -12.78 -6.64 2.68
CA THR A 79 -12.48 -5.85 3.87
C THR A 79 -11.95 -4.48 3.47
N LEU A 80 -12.13 -3.52 4.38
CA LEU A 80 -11.58 -2.17 4.27
C LEU A 80 -10.57 -1.91 5.39
N THR A 81 -10.77 -2.44 6.59
CA THR A 81 -9.83 -2.31 7.71
C THR A 81 -9.61 -3.67 8.37
N THR A 82 -8.36 -3.95 8.73
CA THR A 82 -8.00 -5.12 9.55
C THR A 82 -7.07 -4.65 10.68
N HIS A 83 -6.67 -5.57 11.56
CA HIS A 83 -5.64 -5.27 12.55
C HIS A 83 -4.24 -5.06 11.93
N ASP A 84 -4.05 -5.48 10.67
CA ASP A 84 -2.78 -5.40 9.94
C ASP A 84 -2.75 -4.32 8.85
N THR A 85 -3.88 -3.68 8.53
CA THR A 85 -3.87 -2.54 7.59
C THR A 85 -2.98 -1.43 8.12
N LYS A 86 -2.11 -0.89 7.27
CA LYS A 86 -1.17 0.19 7.61
C LYS A 86 -1.93 1.45 8.04
N ARG A 87 -3.13 1.68 7.48
CA ARG A 87 -4.04 2.80 7.80
C ARG A 87 -5.50 2.31 7.74
N SER A 88 -6.38 2.77 8.64
CA SER A 88 -7.81 2.45 8.60
C SER A 88 -8.53 3.07 7.40
N GLU A 89 -9.70 2.55 7.06
CA GLU A 89 -10.50 3.00 5.92
C GLU A 89 -10.82 4.49 5.90
N ASP A 90 -11.21 5.07 7.04
CA ASP A 90 -11.50 6.52 7.12
C ASP A 90 -10.24 7.38 6.99
N THR A 91 -9.13 6.91 7.56
CA THR A 91 -7.81 7.56 7.40
C THR A 91 -7.45 7.61 5.92
N ARG A 92 -7.63 6.48 5.21
CA ARG A 92 -7.37 6.41 3.77
C ARG A 92 -8.36 7.25 2.96
N ALA A 93 -9.65 7.23 3.30
CA ALA A 93 -10.66 8.02 2.61
C ALA A 93 -10.30 9.51 2.61
N ARG A 94 -9.84 10.05 3.74
CA ARG A 94 -9.41 11.44 3.82
C ARG A 94 -8.11 11.73 3.07
N ILE A 95 -7.10 10.87 3.21
CA ILE A 95 -5.82 11.05 2.49
C ILE A 95 -6.07 11.04 0.97
N SER A 96 -6.97 10.20 0.46
CA SER A 96 -7.26 10.12 -0.98
C SER A 96 -7.73 11.44 -1.60
N VAL A 97 -8.37 12.34 -0.83
CA VAL A 97 -8.80 13.67 -1.31
C VAL A 97 -7.60 14.53 -1.74
N ILE A 98 -6.40 14.26 -1.23
CA ILE A 98 -5.17 14.95 -1.67
C ILE A 98 -4.95 14.79 -3.19
N ALA A 99 -5.36 13.66 -3.77
CA ALA A 99 -5.27 13.44 -5.21
C ALA A 99 -6.16 14.39 -6.03
N GLU A 100 -7.20 14.96 -5.43
CA GLU A 100 -8.09 15.95 -6.04
C GLU A 100 -7.55 17.39 -5.87
N LEU A 101 -6.70 17.63 -4.87
CA LEU A 101 -6.19 18.95 -4.48
C LEU A 101 -4.63 19.01 -4.46
N PRO A 102 -3.95 18.64 -5.55
CA PRO A 102 -2.48 18.49 -5.54
C PRO A 102 -1.74 19.84 -5.33
N VAL A 103 -2.31 20.95 -5.81
CA VAL A 103 -1.69 22.28 -5.69
C VAL A 103 -1.79 22.79 -4.27
N GLU A 104 -2.97 22.66 -3.67
CA GLU A 104 -3.26 23.03 -2.28
C GLU A 104 -2.43 22.18 -1.33
N TRP A 105 -2.31 20.87 -1.60
CA TRP A 105 -1.44 19.98 -0.84
C TRP A 105 0.02 20.41 -0.88
N ALA A 106 0.55 20.75 -2.06
CA ALA A 106 1.94 21.22 -2.18
C ALA A 106 2.17 22.53 -1.41
N ALA A 107 1.22 23.48 -1.46
CA ALA A 107 1.30 24.73 -0.71
C ALA A 107 1.24 24.50 0.82
N ALA A 108 0.34 23.62 1.27
CA ALA A 108 0.23 23.23 2.68
C ALA A 108 1.52 22.56 3.16
N LEU A 109 2.08 21.63 2.39
CA LEU A 109 3.32 20.93 2.72
C LEU A 109 4.50 21.91 2.84
N ASN A 110 4.63 22.88 1.93
CA ASN A 110 5.66 23.92 2.04
C ASN A 110 5.51 24.78 3.30
N THR A 111 4.28 25.10 3.68
CA THR A 111 3.99 25.85 4.92
C THR A 111 4.38 25.03 6.15
N LEU A 112 3.96 23.77 6.20
CA LEU A 112 4.29 22.85 7.30
C LEU A 112 5.79 22.62 7.43
N ARG A 113 6.51 22.47 6.30
CA ARG A 113 7.98 22.35 6.27
C ARG A 113 8.69 23.55 6.88
N GLY A 114 8.16 24.76 6.65
CA GLY A 114 8.71 25.98 7.24
C GLY A 114 8.49 26.07 8.76
N LEU A 115 7.38 25.51 9.25
CA LEU A 115 7.01 25.54 10.68
C LEU A 115 7.66 24.41 11.49
N ALA A 116 7.75 23.21 10.90
CA ALA A 116 8.27 22.01 11.53
C ALA A 116 9.11 21.22 10.51
N PRO A 117 10.39 21.57 10.33
CA PRO A 117 11.26 20.93 9.36
C PRO A 117 11.46 19.45 9.65
N VAL A 118 11.23 18.60 8.65
CA VAL A 118 11.53 17.17 8.70
C VAL A 118 12.64 16.89 7.67
N PRO A 119 13.80 16.33 8.08
CA PRO A 119 14.99 16.25 7.23
C PRO A 119 14.90 15.24 6.08
N ASP A 120 13.93 14.33 6.11
CA ASP A 120 13.68 13.36 5.04
C ASP A 120 12.37 13.70 4.32
N GLY A 121 12.45 14.13 3.06
CA GLY A 121 11.30 14.59 2.27
C GLY A 121 10.24 13.52 1.99
N PRO A 122 10.62 12.29 1.56
CA PRO A 122 9.67 11.20 1.40
C PRO A 122 8.91 10.88 2.70
N PHE A 123 9.62 10.77 3.82
CA PHE A 123 9.04 10.54 5.13
C PHE A 123 8.17 11.72 5.59
N GLU A 124 8.61 12.96 5.39
CA GLU A 124 7.85 14.18 5.68
C GLU A 124 6.48 14.14 5.00
N THR A 125 6.47 13.79 3.71
CA THR A 125 5.23 13.68 2.93
C THR A 125 4.30 12.63 3.52
N LEU A 126 4.84 11.45 3.88
CA LEU A 126 4.07 10.37 4.49
C LEU A 126 3.52 10.74 5.87
N LEU A 127 4.34 11.42 6.68
CA LEU A 127 4.01 11.87 8.02
C LEU A 127 2.83 12.84 7.98
N TRP A 128 2.91 13.89 7.15
CA TRP A 128 1.84 14.88 7.09
C TRP A 128 0.53 14.33 6.50
N GLN A 129 0.61 13.38 5.56
CA GLN A 129 -0.58 12.64 5.12
C GLN A 129 -1.19 11.84 6.28
N ALA A 130 -0.39 11.16 7.09
CA ALA A 130 -0.88 10.41 8.24
C ALA A 130 -1.53 11.32 9.29
N VAL A 131 -0.92 12.47 9.59
CA VAL A 131 -1.46 13.49 10.51
C VAL A 131 -2.84 13.95 10.03
N ILE A 132 -2.95 14.38 8.76
CA ILE A 132 -4.23 14.85 8.21
C ILE A 132 -5.25 13.72 8.15
N GLY A 133 -4.84 12.53 7.74
CA GLY A 133 -5.71 11.35 7.66
C GLY A 133 -6.32 10.97 9.00
N ALA A 134 -5.54 11.01 10.08
CA ALA A 134 -5.98 10.63 11.41
C ALA A 134 -6.68 11.74 12.21
N TRP A 135 -6.62 13.00 11.75
CA TRP A 135 -7.11 14.16 12.52
C TRP A 135 -8.65 14.17 12.78
N PRO A 136 -9.17 14.71 13.89
CA PRO A 136 -8.46 14.96 15.12
C PRO A 136 -7.99 13.63 15.73
N ALA A 137 -6.71 13.57 16.06
CA ALA A 137 -6.14 12.48 16.86
C ALA A 137 -5.69 13.05 18.20
N SER A 138 -5.68 12.22 19.25
CA SER A 138 -5.05 12.59 20.52
C SER A 138 -3.58 12.97 20.29
N ARG A 139 -3.08 13.90 21.09
CA ARG A 139 -1.64 14.18 21.16
C ARG A 139 -0.86 12.99 21.70
#